data_AF-A0AAV0VIZ0-F1
#
_entry.id   AF-A0AAV0VIZ0-F1
#
_cell.length_a   1.000
_cell.length_b   1.000
_cell.length_c   1.000
_cell.angle_alpha   90.00
_cell.angle_beta   90.00
_cell.angle_gamma   90.00
#
_symmetry.space_group_name_H-M   'P 1'
#
loop_
_entity.id
_entity.type
_entity.pdbx_description
1 polymer ?
#
loop_
_entity_poly.entity_id
_entity_poly.type
_entity_poly.pdbx_seq_one_letter_code
_entity_poly.pdbx_strand_id
1 'polypeptide(L)'
;MDLVDLTRKELTELRSDASYSLLYNKAKTHALGLGITVEEEQERNTRLRRKLQPSKKLEEYYVMSTTGKCESMKSLKVKNFKTEVFYCCIDRFLQQLNETFSEKSKDLFKLFEIFDASSNNFF
;
A
#
# COMPACT_ATOMS: atom_id res chain seq x y z
N MET A 1 16.63 -14.96 -15.87
CA MET A 1 15.14 -15.00 -15.81
C MET A 1 14.63 -15.60 -14.50
N ASP A 2 15.33 -16.58 -13.92
CA ASP A 2 14.97 -17.19 -12.63
C ASP A 2 14.68 -16.21 -11.50
N LEU A 3 15.45 -15.12 -11.36
CA LEU A 3 15.23 -14.14 -10.31
C LEU A 3 13.85 -13.45 -10.41
N VAL A 4 13.44 -13.06 -11.61
CA VAL A 4 12.16 -12.37 -11.84
C VAL A 4 10.98 -13.31 -11.53
N ASP A 5 11.09 -14.56 -11.94
CA ASP A 5 10.04 -15.55 -11.71
C ASP A 5 9.96 -15.95 -10.23
N LEU A 6 11.10 -16.06 -9.53
CA LEU A 6 11.15 -16.23 -8.08
C LEU A 6 10.51 -15.04 -7.35
N THR A 7 10.89 -13.81 -7.70
CA THR A 7 10.31 -12.61 -7.09
C THR A 7 8.81 -12.51 -7.33
N ARG A 8 8.33 -12.88 -8.53
CA ARG A 8 6.89 -12.92 -8.82
C ARG A 8 6.17 -13.93 -7.92
N LYS A 9 6.76 -15.11 -7.73
CA LYS A 9 6.20 -16.15 -6.87
C LYS A 9 6.11 -15.68 -5.42
N GLU A 10 7.20 -15.11 -4.88
CA GLU A 10 7.24 -14.58 -3.52
C GLU A 10 6.22 -13.45 -3.30
N LEU A 11 6.10 -12.51 -4.25
CA LEU A 11 5.09 -11.44 -4.17
C LEU A 11 3.66 -11.99 -4.19
N THR A 12 3.41 -13.05 -4.98
CA THR A 12 2.10 -13.70 -5.02
C THR A 12 1.77 -14.40 -3.69
N GLU A 13 2.76 -15.06 -3.07
CA GLU A 13 2.63 -15.66 -1.73
C GLU A 13 2.46 -14.60 -0.62
N LEU A 14 3.12 -13.45 -0.77
CA LEU A 14 2.98 -12.31 0.13
C LEU A 14 1.57 -11.71 0.07
N ARG A 15 0.92 -11.77 -1.09
CA ARG A 15 -0.48 -11.36 -1.33
C ARG A 15 -1.51 -12.36 -0.77
N SER A 16 -1.20 -13.02 0.35
CA SER A 16 -2.09 -13.97 1.00
C SER A 16 -2.53 -13.48 2.37
N ASP A 17 -3.70 -13.95 2.80
CA ASP A 17 -4.28 -13.64 4.10
C ASP A 17 -3.39 -14.10 5.26
N ALA A 18 -2.71 -15.23 5.09
CA ALA A 18 -1.76 -15.77 6.05
C ALA A 18 -0.54 -14.85 6.20
N SER A 19 0.06 -14.41 5.09
CA SER A 19 1.18 -13.49 5.08
C SER A 19 0.82 -12.14 5.71
N TYR A 20 -0.34 -11.59 5.38
CA TYR A 20 -0.83 -10.36 6.01
C TYR A 20 -1.01 -10.53 7.52
N SER A 21 -1.64 -11.62 7.95
CA SER A 21 -1.90 -11.87 9.38
C SER A 21 -0.61 -12.01 10.18
N LEU A 22 0.39 -12.70 9.63
CA LEU A 22 1.72 -12.81 10.23
C LEU A 22 2.38 -11.44 10.40
N LEU A 23 2.38 -10.62 9.34
CA LEU A 23 2.97 -9.29 9.34
C LEU A 23 2.25 -8.37 10.33
N TYR A 24 0.92 -8.37 10.31
CA TYR A 24 0.09 -7.59 11.22
C TYR A 24 0.34 -7.97 12.68
N ASN A 25 0.40 -9.27 12.99
CA ASN A 25 0.66 -9.73 14.35
C ASN A 25 2.05 -9.33 14.85
N LYS A 26 3.09 -9.42 14.00
CA LYS A 26 4.44 -8.93 14.34
C LYS A 26 4.46 -7.41 14.58
N ALA A 27 3.77 -6.64 13.74
CA ALA A 27 3.66 -5.20 13.93
C ALA A 27 2.91 -4.86 15.23
N LYS A 28 1.84 -5.61 15.53
CA LYS A 28 1.04 -5.46 16.75
C LYS A 28 1.86 -5.76 18.00
N THR A 29 2.60 -6.86 18.04
CA THR A 29 3.44 -7.21 19.20
C THR A 29 4.52 -6.16 19.44
N HIS A 30 5.14 -5.66 18.36
CA HIS A 30 6.13 -4.59 18.46
C HIS A 30 5.52 -3.27 18.97
N ALA A 31 4.35 -2.87 18.47
CA ALA A 31 3.64 -1.67 18.94
C ALA A 31 3.27 -1.75 20.42
N LEU A 32 2.78 -2.92 20.87
CA LEU A 32 2.49 -3.17 22.28
C LEU A 32 3.75 -3.09 23.16
N GLY A 33 4.88 -3.61 22.68
CA GLY A 33 6.17 -3.48 23.36
C GLY A 33 6.64 -2.03 23.54
N LEU A 34 6.19 -1.12 22.68
CA LEU A 34 6.45 0.32 22.77
C LEU A 34 5.37 1.10 23.54
N GLY A 35 4.38 0.41 24.13
CA GLY A 35 3.28 1.05 24.85
C GLY A 35 2.26 1.77 23.95
N ILE A 36 2.26 1.49 22.64
CA ILE A 36 1.28 2.04 21.70
C ILE A 36 -0.01 1.23 21.81
N THR A 37 -1.11 1.88 22.19
CA THR A 37 -2.44 1.27 22.21
C THR A 37 -2.95 1.05 20.79
N VAL A 38 -3.12 -0.22 20.43
CA VAL A 38 -3.75 -0.62 19.17
C VAL A 38 -5.27 -0.61 19.38
N GLU A 39 -5.91 0.51 19.02
CA GLU A 39 -7.38 0.62 19.01
C GLU A 39 -8.00 -0.43 18.08
N GLU A 40 -9.08 -1.07 18.51
CA GLU A 40 -9.82 -1.98 17.63
C GLU A 40 -10.50 -1.20 16.50
N GLU A 41 -10.60 -1.81 15.31
CA GLU A 41 -11.15 -1.15 14.11
C GLU A 41 -12.59 -0.65 14.32
N GLN A 42 -13.35 -1.33 15.20
CA GLN A 42 -14.70 -0.95 15.59
C GLN A 42 -14.73 0.33 16.47
N GLU A 43 -13.74 0.50 17.35
CA GLU A 43 -13.57 1.68 18.23
C GLU A 43 -13.12 2.91 17.44
N ARG A 44 -12.21 2.72 16.47
CA ARG A 44 -11.78 3.79 15.56
C ARG A 44 -12.95 4.30 14.71
N ASN A 45 -13.77 3.39 14.19
CA ASN A 45 -14.92 3.72 13.36
C ASN A 45 -16.04 4.44 14.15
N THR A 46 -16.25 4.10 15.42
CA THR A 46 -17.21 4.78 16.28
C THR A 46 -16.72 6.16 16.72
N ARG A 47 -15.42 6.35 17.00
CA ARG A 47 -14.85 7.67 17.31
C ARG A 47 -14.98 8.67 16.14
N LEU A 48 -14.68 8.23 14.92
CA LEU A 48 -14.83 9.05 13.70
C LEU A 48 -16.29 9.38 13.35
N ARG A 49 -17.26 8.69 13.95
CA ARG A 49 -18.70 8.92 13.78
C ARG A 49 -19.30 9.87 14.82
N ARG A 50 -18.55 10.31 15.83
CA ARG A 50 -19.04 11.38 16.71
C ARG A 50 -19.28 12.61 15.85
N LYS A 51 -20.56 12.92 15.62
CA LYS A 51 -20.99 14.14 14.94
C LYS A 51 -20.30 15.30 15.67
N LEU A 52 -19.52 16.06 14.94
CA LEU A 52 -19.02 17.36 15.36
C LEU A 52 -20.27 18.18 15.70
N GLN A 53 -20.65 18.24 16.97
CA GLN A 53 -21.76 19.06 17.43
C GLN A 53 -21.15 20.40 17.82
N PRO A 54 -21.37 21.47 17.04
CA PRO A 54 -20.93 22.79 17.44
C PRO A 54 -21.57 23.12 18.79
N SER A 55 -20.76 23.68 19.69
CA SER A 55 -21.24 24.20 20.97
C SER A 55 -22.37 25.20 20.72
N LYS A 56 -23.55 24.98 21.33
CA LYS A 56 -24.68 25.93 21.28
C LYS A 56 -24.47 27.18 22.16
N LYS A 57 -23.33 27.28 22.85
CA LYS A 57 -23.07 28.33 23.86
C LYS A 57 -22.38 29.58 23.31
N LEU A 58 -22.05 29.62 22.01
CA LEU A 58 -21.41 30.78 21.38
C LEU A 58 -22.32 31.29 20.26
N GLU A 59 -23.05 32.38 20.54
CA GLU A 59 -23.75 33.21 19.54
C GLU A 59 -22.76 34.10 18.75
N GLU A 60 -21.54 33.62 18.52
CA GLU A 60 -20.49 34.40 17.87
C GLU A 60 -20.26 33.85 16.46
N TYR A 61 -20.57 34.71 15.49
CA TYR A 61 -20.36 34.61 14.06
C TYR A 61 -19.31 33.57 13.64
N TYR A 62 -19.78 32.46 13.06
CA TYR A 62 -18.91 31.53 12.36
C TYR A 62 -18.57 32.10 10.97
N VAL A 63 -17.40 32.72 10.84
CA VAL A 63 -16.80 32.95 9.52
C VAL A 63 -16.33 31.58 9.00
N MET A 64 -17.15 30.97 8.14
CA MET A 64 -16.75 29.81 7.36
C MET A 64 -15.73 30.27 6.32
N SER A 65 -14.43 30.16 6.64
CA SER A 65 -13.39 30.25 5.61
C SER A 65 -13.67 29.18 4.53
N THR A 66 -13.97 29.63 3.33
CA THR A 66 -14.19 28.79 2.15
C THR A 66 -12.88 28.28 1.56
N THR A 67 -11.73 28.78 2.03
CA THR A 67 -10.41 28.35 1.56
C THR A 67 -9.93 27.17 2.41
N GLY A 68 -10.21 25.95 1.93
CA GLY A 68 -9.59 24.73 2.48
C GLY A 68 -10.50 23.50 2.59
N LYS A 69 -11.81 23.61 2.35
CA LYS A 69 -12.69 22.42 2.29
C LYS A 69 -12.59 21.75 0.92
N CYS A 70 -11.48 21.05 0.67
CA CYS A 70 -11.46 20.02 -0.36
C CYS A 70 -12.37 18.87 0.11
N GLU A 71 -13.59 18.80 -0.42
CA GLU A 71 -14.52 17.68 -0.16
C GLU A 71 -13.98 16.33 -0.64
N SER A 72 -12.96 16.35 -1.50
CA SER A 72 -12.26 15.18 -2.02
C SER A 72 -11.48 14.38 -0.97
N MET A 73 -11.18 14.95 0.21
CA MET A 73 -10.53 14.23 1.31
C MET A 73 -11.51 13.43 2.19
N LYS A 74 -12.83 13.58 2.02
CA LYS A 74 -13.83 12.93 2.88
C LYS A 74 -14.03 11.42 2.59
N SER A 75 -13.42 10.86 1.55
CA SER A 75 -13.67 9.47 1.12
C SER A 75 -12.48 8.52 1.18
N LEU A 76 -11.26 8.97 1.49
CA LEU A 76 -10.14 8.07 1.83
C LEU A 76 -10.23 7.62 3.30
N LYS A 77 -11.42 7.23 3.74
CA LYS A 77 -11.52 6.33 4.88
C LYS A 77 -11.03 5.00 4.35
N VAL A 78 -9.75 4.71 4.54
CA VAL A 78 -9.21 3.37 4.32
C VAL A 78 -10.00 2.44 5.21
N LYS A 79 -11.06 1.82 4.66
CA LYS A 79 -11.99 0.99 5.44
C LYS A 79 -11.33 -0.34 5.76
N ASN A 80 -10.34 -0.73 4.96
CA ASN A 80 -9.59 -1.94 5.14
C ASN A 80 -8.16 -1.76 4.59
N PHE A 81 -7.20 -1.54 5.49
CA PHE A 81 -5.78 -1.36 5.16
C PHE A 81 -5.20 -2.56 4.38
N LYS A 82 -5.67 -3.77 4.68
CA LYS A 82 -5.26 -5.02 4.01
C LYS A 82 -5.53 -4.95 2.51
N THR A 83 -6.75 -4.61 2.12
CA THR A 83 -7.15 -4.65 0.70
C THR A 83 -6.76 -3.38 -0.04
N GLU A 84 -6.94 -2.21 0.59
CA GLU A 84 -6.78 -0.93 -0.09
C GLU A 84 -5.32 -0.47 -0.18
N VAL A 85 -4.48 -0.88 0.78
CA VAL A 85 -3.06 -0.50 0.81
C VAL A 85 -2.19 -1.71 0.54
N PHE A 86 -2.21 -2.72 1.41
CA PHE A 86 -1.24 -3.81 1.36
C PHE A 86 -1.34 -4.63 0.06
N TYR A 87 -2.53 -5.14 -0.27
CA TYR A 87 -2.73 -5.88 -1.53
C TYR A 87 -2.56 -5.00 -2.77
N CYS A 88 -3.05 -3.77 -2.72
CA CYS A 88 -2.88 -2.80 -3.82
C CYS A 88 -1.40 -2.55 -4.15
N CYS A 89 -0.54 -2.39 -3.14
CA CYS A 89 0.89 -2.22 -3.34
C CYS A 89 1.52 -3.45 -4.02
N ILE A 90 1.20 -4.66 -3.55
CA ILE A 90 1.73 -5.90 -4.12
C ILE A 90 1.27 -6.08 -5.56
N ASP A 91 -0.01 -5.82 -5.83
CA ASP A 91 -0.60 -5.92 -7.17
C ASP A 91 0.08 -4.97 -8.16
N ARG A 92 0.43 -3.75 -7.73
CA ARG A 92 1.20 -2.81 -8.55
C ARG A 92 2.61 -3.31 -8.86
N PHE A 93 3.32 -3.88 -7.89
CA PHE A 93 4.65 -4.45 -8.13
C PHE A 93 4.58 -5.63 -9.12
N LEU A 94 3.61 -6.51 -8.95
CA LEU A 94 3.38 -7.63 -9.86
C LEU A 94 3.06 -7.14 -11.27
N GLN A 95 2.19 -6.14 -11.41
CA GLN A 95 1.87 -5.55 -12.70
C GLN A 95 3.11 -4.97 -13.38
N GLN A 96 3.90 -4.16 -12.66
CA GLN A 96 5.10 -3.55 -13.21
C GLN A 96 6.14 -4.61 -13.64
N LEU A 97 6.31 -5.68 -12.85
CA LEU A 97 7.20 -6.79 -13.21
C LEU A 97 6.72 -7.51 -14.48
N ASN A 98 5.41 -7.72 -14.62
CA ASN A 98 4.84 -8.35 -15.80
C ASN A 98 5.00 -7.51 -17.06
N GLU A 99 4.83 -6.19 -16.96
CA GLU A 99 5.02 -5.27 -18.08
C GLU A 99 6.51 -5.17 -18.46
N THR A 100 7.38 -4.96 -17.47
CA THR A 100 8.82 -4.70 -17.66
C THR A 100 9.58 -5.93 -18.15
N PHE A 101 9.18 -7.14 -17.75
CA PHE A 101 9.83 -8.40 -18.14
C PHE A 101 8.92 -9.29 -19.02
N SER A 102 8.00 -8.65 -19.75
CA SER A 102 7.18 -9.31 -20.76
C SER A 102 8.06 -9.90 -21.88
N GLU A 103 7.52 -10.87 -22.63
CA GLU A 103 8.19 -11.46 -23.80
C GLU A 103 8.77 -10.39 -24.75
N LYS A 104 8.05 -9.28 -24.94
CA LYS A 104 8.45 -8.17 -25.81
C LYS A 104 9.69 -7.43 -25.30
N SER A 105 9.86 -7.30 -23.99
CA SER A 105 11.03 -6.65 -23.41
C SER A 105 12.20 -7.60 -23.25
N LYS A 106 11.99 -8.92 -23.18
CA LYS A 106 13.09 -9.91 -23.20
C LYS A 106 13.95 -9.79 -24.44
N ASP A 107 13.34 -9.51 -25.60
CA ASP A 107 14.10 -9.30 -26.84
C ASP A 107 14.94 -8.01 -26.80
N LEU A 108 14.46 -6.97 -26.11
CA LEU A 108 15.27 -5.78 -25.82
C LEU A 108 16.44 -6.13 -24.89
N PHE A 109 16.23 -7.00 -23.90
CA PHE A 109 17.29 -7.41 -22.98
C PHE A 109 18.36 -8.30 -23.64
N LYS A 110 18.00 -9.09 -24.66
CA LYS A 110 18.98 -9.83 -25.49
C LYS A 110 19.96 -8.90 -26.20
N LEU A 111 19.56 -7.67 -26.54
CA LEU A 111 20.49 -6.69 -27.11
C LEU A 111 21.63 -6.33 -26.14
N PHE A 112 21.44 -6.50 -24.83
CA PHE A 112 22.52 -6.25 -23.87
C PHE A 112 23.52 -7.40 -23.77
N GLU A 113 23.24 -8.58 -24.35
CA GLU A 113 24.19 -9.69 -24.42
C GLU A 113 25.45 -9.32 -25.22
N ILE A 114 25.39 -8.30 -26.08
CA ILE A 114 26.58 -7.78 -26.81
C ILE A 114 27.56 -7.03 -25.90
N PHE A 115 27.10 -6.58 -24.73
CA PHE A 115 27.94 -5.88 -23.74
C PHE A 115 28.42 -6.80 -22.61
N ASP A 116 28.02 -8.07 -22.62
CA ASP A 116 28.45 -9.07 -21.64
C ASP A 116 29.70 -9.79 -22.13
N ALA A 117 30.84 -9.58 -21.46
CA ALA A 117 32.13 -10.19 -21.80
C ALA A 117 32.15 -11.72 -21.79
N SER A 118 31.15 -12.35 -21.17
CA SER A 118 31.00 -13.81 -21.14
C SER A 118 30.10 -14.37 -22.26
N SER A 119 29.50 -13.50 -23.06
CA SER A 119 28.60 -13.86 -24.16
C SER A 119 29.36 -14.19 -25.44
N ASN A 120 28.86 -15.18 -26.20
CA ASN A 120 29.38 -15.48 -27.55
C ASN A 120 29.14 -14.33 -28.55
N ASN A 121 28.24 -13.40 -28.22
CA ASN A 121 27.91 -12.24 -29.06
C ASN A 121 28.60 -10.94 -28.58
N PHE A 122 29.59 -11.06 -27.69
CA PHE A 122 30.32 -9.92 -27.13
C PHE A 122 31.13 -9.19 -28.22
N PHE A 123 31.04 -7.86 -28.20
CA PHE A 123 31.75 -6.96 -29.11
C PHE A 123 33.16 -6.61 -28.64
#